data_AF-A0A966RL76-F1
#
_entry.id   AF-A0A966RL76-F1
#
_cell.length_a   1.000
_cell.length_b   1.000
_cell.length_c   1.000
_cell.angle_alpha   90.00
_cell.angle_beta   90.00
_cell.angle_gamma   90.00
#
_symmetry.space_group_name_H-M   'P 1'
#
loop_
_entity.id
_entity.type
_entity.pdbx_description
1 polymer ?
#
loop_
_entity_poly.entity_id
_entity_poly.type
_entity_poly.pdbx_seq_one_letter_code
_entity_poly.pdbx_strand_id
1 'polypeptide(L)'
;MIESESASRKTPPGFLIRPIGTDTLLRNSRSDSLALPLKRNESSTQFEFIINQGLENENIDTLQFNYDRWDRFVSSACGFTAHYIFNENPVTLLNPGSDWIKGVIILNDTVFNEKNAHLGILY
;
A
#
# COMPACT_ATOMS: atom_id res chain seq x y z
N MET A 1 26.75 -15.91 8.06
CA MET A 1 25.92 -16.26 6.90
C MET A 1 24.51 -16.41 7.46
N ILE A 2 23.73 -15.33 7.42
CA ILE A 2 22.35 -15.35 7.95
C ILE A 2 21.49 -15.68 6.74
N GLU A 3 20.89 -16.88 6.76
CA GLU A 3 19.91 -17.30 5.78
C GLU A 3 18.79 -16.25 5.74
N SER A 4 18.65 -15.58 4.60
CA SER A 4 17.46 -14.80 4.30
C SER A 4 16.31 -15.80 4.18
N GLU A 5 15.50 -15.89 5.23
CA GLU A 5 14.23 -16.60 5.20
C GLU A 5 13.44 -16.08 3.99
N SER A 6 13.23 -16.95 3.01
CA SER A 6 12.50 -16.62 1.79
C SER A 6 11.04 -16.34 2.14
N ALA A 7 10.71 -15.11 2.52
CA ALA A 7 9.35 -14.69 2.76
C ALA A 7 8.52 -14.97 1.49
N SER A 8 7.66 -15.99 1.55
CA SER A 8 6.83 -16.38 0.42
C SER A 8 5.71 -15.34 0.26
N ARG A 9 5.80 -14.54 -0.81
CA ARG A 9 4.77 -13.57 -1.16
C ARG A 9 3.48 -14.30 -1.54
N LYS A 10 2.38 -13.93 -0.90
CA LYS A 10 1.07 -14.55 -1.06
C LYS A 10 -0.02 -13.49 -0.95
N THR A 11 -1.19 -13.83 -1.50
CA THR A 11 -2.39 -13.01 -1.40
C THR A 11 -3.37 -13.70 -0.45
N PRO A 12 -3.95 -12.98 0.53
CA PRO A 12 -4.96 -13.57 1.40
C PRO A 12 -6.16 -14.10 0.60
N PRO A 13 -6.76 -15.24 0.98
CA PRO A 13 -7.99 -15.72 0.35
C PRO A 13 -9.12 -14.69 0.47
N GLY A 14 -9.89 -14.50 -0.60
CA GLY A 14 -11.03 -13.57 -0.59
C GLY A 14 -10.65 -12.10 -0.42
N PHE A 15 -9.39 -11.75 -0.72
CA PHE A 15 -8.85 -10.41 -0.55
C PHE A 15 -9.36 -9.40 -1.58
N LEU A 16 -9.77 -8.24 -1.09
CA LEU A 16 -10.21 -7.09 -1.85
C LEU A 16 -9.59 -5.82 -1.26
N ILE A 17 -9.35 -4.83 -2.10
CA ILE A 17 -8.94 -3.49 -1.67
C ILE A 17 -9.82 -2.46 -2.34
N ARG A 18 -10.14 -1.39 -1.63
CA ARG A 18 -10.75 -0.18 -2.22
C ARG A 18 -10.22 1.10 -1.58
N PRO A 19 -10.15 2.22 -2.31
CA PRO A 19 -9.93 3.53 -1.71
C PRO A 19 -11.08 3.88 -0.77
N ILE A 20 -10.76 4.51 0.35
CA ILE A 20 -11.79 4.95 1.30
C ILE A 20 -12.79 5.90 0.64
N GLY A 21 -14.07 5.76 0.96
CA GLY A 21 -15.13 6.61 0.41
C GLY A 21 -15.50 6.32 -1.05
N THR A 22 -15.04 5.20 -1.60
CA THR A 22 -15.42 4.74 -2.95
C THR A 22 -15.85 3.29 -2.93
N ASP A 23 -16.75 2.92 -3.83
CA ASP A 23 -17.11 1.50 -4.08
C ASP A 23 -16.24 0.86 -5.17
N THR A 24 -15.21 1.58 -5.63
CA THR A 24 -14.29 1.12 -6.68
C THR A 24 -13.33 0.07 -6.11
N LEU A 25 -13.53 -1.19 -6.49
CA LEU A 25 -12.61 -2.27 -6.11
C LEU A 25 -11.33 -2.23 -6.94
N LEU A 26 -10.19 -2.16 -6.27
CA LEU A 26 -8.87 -2.41 -6.82
C LEU A 26 -8.64 -3.92 -6.83
N ARG A 27 -9.24 -4.59 -7.82
CA ARG A 27 -9.27 -6.05 -7.89
C ARG A 27 -7.89 -6.62 -8.20
N ASN A 28 -7.41 -7.55 -7.37
CA ASN A 28 -6.27 -8.40 -7.68
C ASN A 28 -6.75 -9.85 -7.78
N SER A 29 -6.79 -10.42 -8.99
CA SER A 29 -7.33 -11.77 -9.16
C SER A 29 -6.31 -12.87 -8.84
N ARG A 30 -4.98 -12.65 -8.93
CA ARG A 30 -3.94 -13.70 -8.76
C ARG A 30 -2.49 -13.23 -8.47
N SER A 31 -2.21 -11.93 -8.36
CA SER A 31 -0.84 -11.41 -8.17
C SER A 31 -0.51 -11.26 -6.69
N ASP A 32 0.75 -11.44 -6.32
CA ASP A 32 1.29 -11.21 -4.97
C ASP A 32 1.72 -9.74 -4.73
N SER A 33 1.52 -8.89 -5.75
CA SER A 33 1.79 -7.44 -5.74
C SER A 33 0.65 -6.67 -6.39
N LEU A 34 0.37 -5.46 -5.89
CA LEU A 34 -0.68 -4.57 -6.36
C LEU A 34 -0.19 -3.11 -6.38
N ALA A 35 -0.54 -2.39 -7.46
CA ALA A 35 -0.32 -0.95 -7.54
C ALA A 35 -1.45 -0.20 -6.82
N LEU A 36 -1.09 0.66 -5.86
CA LEU A 36 -2.01 1.51 -5.12
C LEU A 36 -1.81 2.97 -5.55
N PRO A 37 -2.84 3.63 -6.11
CA PRO A 37 -2.71 5.01 -6.58
C PRO A 37 -2.62 5.97 -5.39
N LEU A 38 -1.52 6.71 -5.26
CA LEU A 38 -1.38 7.77 -4.27
C LEU A 38 -2.07 9.06 -4.72
N LYS A 39 -2.62 9.80 -3.77
CA LYS A 39 -3.18 11.13 -4.00
C LYS A 39 -2.07 12.16 -4.13
N ARG A 40 -1.99 12.82 -5.30
CA ARG A 40 -0.91 13.75 -5.66
C ARG A 40 -0.84 15.03 -4.83
N ASN A 41 -1.96 15.46 -4.25
CA ASN A 41 -2.11 16.75 -3.56
C ASN A 41 -2.39 16.58 -2.05
N GLU A 42 -2.23 15.38 -1.52
CA GLU A 42 -2.40 15.07 -0.09
C GLU A 42 -1.13 14.41 0.42
N SER A 43 -0.85 14.50 1.72
CA SER A 43 0.27 13.82 2.40
C SER A 43 -0.07 12.40 2.83
N SER A 44 -1.29 11.93 2.52
CA SER A 44 -1.69 10.56 2.79
C SER A 44 -2.75 10.06 1.82
N THR A 45 -2.83 8.73 1.70
CA THR A 45 -3.91 8.04 0.99
C THR A 45 -4.40 6.88 1.85
N GLN A 46 -5.71 6.65 1.87
CA GLN A 46 -6.33 5.62 2.71
C GLN A 46 -7.02 4.57 1.86
N PHE A 47 -6.85 3.31 2.25
CA PHE A 47 -7.47 2.15 1.62
C PHE A 47 -8.04 1.20 2.66
N GLU A 48 -9.13 0.53 2.30
CA GLU A 48 -9.70 -0.56 3.07
C GLU A 48 -9.21 -1.88 2.48
N PHE A 49 -8.60 -2.70 3.32
CA PHE A 49 -8.09 -4.03 3.04
C PHE A 49 -9.07 -5.04 3.62
N ILE A 50 -9.81 -5.71 2.74
CA ILE A 50 -10.97 -6.51 3.08
C ILE A 50 -10.67 -7.98 2.79
N ILE A 51 -10.97 -8.86 3.74
CA ILE A 51 -11.00 -10.31 3.53
C ILE A 51 -12.40 -10.84 3.77
N ASN A 52 -12.78 -11.89 3.03
CA ASN A 52 -14.04 -12.62 3.20
C ASN A 52 -15.30 -11.73 3.14
N GLN A 53 -15.32 -10.75 2.22
CA GLN A 53 -16.45 -9.83 2.09
C GLN A 53 -17.80 -10.58 1.95
N GLY A 54 -18.77 -10.23 2.77
CA GLY A 54 -20.12 -10.82 2.80
C GLY A 54 -20.22 -12.18 3.51
N LEU A 55 -19.16 -12.65 4.18
CA LEU A 55 -19.14 -13.88 4.98
C LEU A 55 -19.13 -13.57 6.49
N GLU A 56 -19.42 -14.57 7.32
CA GLU A 56 -19.44 -14.41 8.80
C GLU A 56 -18.09 -13.95 9.38
N ASN A 57 -16.99 -14.28 8.70
CA ASN A 57 -15.63 -13.90 9.06
C ASN A 57 -15.08 -12.76 8.19
N GLU A 58 -15.95 -11.88 7.69
CA GLU A 58 -15.55 -10.62 7.06
C GLU A 58 -14.67 -9.81 8.02
N ASN A 59 -13.58 -9.28 7.50
CA ASN A 59 -12.69 -8.42 8.27
C ASN A 59 -12.11 -7.32 7.38
N ILE A 60 -12.03 -6.10 7.93
CA ILE A 60 -11.65 -4.89 7.22
C ILE A 60 -10.61 -4.15 8.04
N ASP A 61 -9.42 -3.97 7.46
CA ASP A 61 -8.34 -3.16 8.03
C ASP A 61 -8.17 -1.91 7.15
N THR A 62 -8.26 -0.74 7.74
CA THR A 62 -8.14 0.56 7.05
C THR A 62 -6.73 1.10 7.25
N LEU A 63 -5.94 1.07 6.19
CA LEU A 63 -4.56 1.55 6.19
C LEU A 63 -4.47 2.95 5.58
N GLN A 64 -3.84 3.86 6.32
CA GLN A 64 -3.39 5.16 5.83
C GLN A 64 -1.92 5.10 5.48
N PHE A 65 -1.59 5.37 4.22
CA PHE A 65 -0.22 5.50 3.74
C PHE A 65 0.20 6.96 3.84
N ASN A 66 1.24 7.26 4.60
CA ASN A 66 1.76 8.61 4.83
C ASN A 66 3.03 8.82 4.02
N TYR A 67 3.12 9.95 3.32
CA TYR A 67 4.26 10.24 2.47
C TYR A 67 4.45 11.75 2.28
N ASP A 68 5.70 12.14 2.09
CA ASP A 68 6.09 13.47 1.63
C ASP A 68 6.29 13.49 0.13
N ARG A 69 5.91 14.60 -0.51
CA ARG A 69 6.10 14.82 -1.95
C ARG A 69 7.29 15.71 -2.21
N TRP A 70 8.17 15.28 -3.09
CA TRP A 70 9.28 16.08 -3.59
C TRP A 70 9.29 16.10 -5.12
N ASP A 71 9.15 17.29 -5.69
CA ASP A 71 9.18 17.48 -7.14
C ASP A 71 10.61 17.76 -7.62
N ARG A 72 11.07 16.95 -8.57
CA ARG A 72 12.36 17.15 -9.26
C ARG A 72 12.11 17.76 -10.64
N PHE A 73 12.72 18.91 -10.91
CA PHE A 73 12.76 19.48 -12.26
C PHE A 73 13.58 18.58 -13.19
N VAL A 74 13.05 18.27 -14.38
CA VAL A 74 13.73 17.47 -15.39
C VAL A 74 14.26 18.34 -16.52
N SER A 75 13.38 19.11 -17.18
CA SER A 75 13.73 20.04 -18.26
C SER A 75 12.54 20.97 -18.55
N SER A 76 12.76 22.03 -19.35
CA SER A 76 11.67 22.91 -19.78
C SER A 76 10.61 22.19 -20.62
N ALA A 77 10.99 21.15 -21.36
CA ALA A 77 10.08 20.36 -22.19
C ALA A 77 9.32 19.29 -21.39
N CYS A 78 9.93 18.73 -20.35
CA CYS A 78 9.37 17.62 -19.58
C CYS A 78 8.78 18.04 -18.22
N GLY A 79 9.03 19.27 -17.77
CA GLY A 79 8.52 19.79 -16.50
C GLY A 79 9.16 19.11 -15.28
N PHE A 80 8.33 18.78 -14.29
CA PHE A 80 8.73 18.17 -13.02
C PHE A 80 8.23 16.73 -12.91
N THR A 81 9.02 15.89 -12.26
CA THR A 81 8.60 14.55 -11.81
C THR A 81 8.34 14.58 -10.32
N ALA A 82 7.17 14.10 -9.91
CA ALA A 82 6.84 13.95 -8.49
C ALA A 82 7.45 12.65 -7.95
N HIS A 83 8.21 12.77 -6.87
CA HIS A 83 8.68 11.64 -6.08
C HIS A 83 7.94 11.64 -4.74
N TYR A 84 7.69 10.45 -4.21
CA TYR A 84 7.06 10.28 -2.90
C TYR A 84 8.01 9.54 -1.99
N ILE A 85 8.15 10.03 -0.76
CA ILE A 85 9.03 9.44 0.25
C ILE A 85 8.15 9.02 1.42
N PHE A 86 8.25 7.76 1.80
CA PHE A 86 7.61 7.22 2.98
C PHE A 86 8.36 7.66 4.24
N ASN A 87 7.63 8.17 5.22
CA ASN A 87 8.20 8.71 6.46
C ASN A 87 8.46 7.58 7.48
N GLU A 88 8.97 7.91 8.67
CA GLU A 88 9.26 6.91 9.74
C GLU A 88 8.05 6.03 10.09
N ASN A 89 6.83 6.56 9.98
CA ASN A 89 5.56 5.83 10.12
C ASN A 89 4.82 5.83 8.78
N PRO A 90 5.23 4.98 7.82
CA PRO A 90 4.75 5.03 6.44
C PRO A 90 3.30 4.56 6.31
N VAL A 91 2.83 3.76 7.28
CA VAL A 91 1.49 3.22 7.32
C VAL A 91 0.93 3.31 8.73
N THR A 92 -0.29 3.82 8.85
CA THR A 92 -1.07 3.88 10.08
C THR A 92 -2.34 3.04 9.92
N LEU A 93 -2.63 2.15 10.86
CA LEU A 93 -3.92 1.46 10.93
C LEU A 93 -4.94 2.36 11.63
N LEU A 94 -6.07 2.63 10.97
CA LEU A 94 -7.06 3.61 11.44
C LEU A 94 -8.19 3.01 12.28
N ASN A 95 -8.42 1.70 12.21
CA ASN A 95 -9.50 1.00 12.89
C ASN A 95 -9.00 -0.23 13.67
N PRO A 96 -8.09 -0.03 14.65
CA PRO A 96 -7.48 -1.14 15.37
C PRO A 96 -8.51 -1.97 16.15
N GLY A 97 -8.32 -3.28 16.17
CA GLY A 97 -9.18 -4.21 16.88
C GLY A 97 -8.86 -5.66 16.52
N SER A 98 -9.72 -6.29 15.72
CA SER A 98 -9.53 -7.66 15.26
C SER A 98 -8.68 -7.69 13.97
N ASP A 99 -7.47 -7.14 14.02
CA ASP A 99 -6.71 -6.84 12.80
C ASP A 99 -6.15 -8.11 12.15
N TRP A 100 -6.38 -8.28 10.85
CA TRP A 100 -5.81 -9.40 10.10
C TRP A 100 -4.42 -9.07 9.54
N ILE A 101 -4.15 -7.80 9.27
CA ILE A 101 -2.83 -7.27 8.93
C ILE A 101 -1.96 -7.25 10.18
N LYS A 102 -0.81 -7.91 10.11
CA LYS A 102 0.13 -8.07 11.24
C LYS A 102 1.28 -7.07 11.22
N GLY A 103 1.50 -6.41 10.09
CA GLY A 103 2.51 -5.36 9.99
C GLY A 103 2.81 -4.94 8.57
N VAL A 104 3.71 -3.96 8.46
CA VAL A 104 4.21 -3.44 7.18
C VAL A 104 5.72 -3.39 7.24
N ILE A 105 6.37 -3.84 6.16
CA ILE A 105 7.81 -3.73 5.96
C ILE A 105 8.08 -2.72 4.85
N ILE A 106 9.05 -1.83 5.07
CA ILE A 106 9.54 -0.93 4.03
C ILE A 106 10.60 -1.68 3.22
N LEU A 107 10.34 -1.87 1.93
CA LEU A 107 11.29 -2.45 0.97
C LEU A 107 12.10 -1.36 0.28
N ASN A 108 11.45 -0.23 -0.03
CA ASN A 108 12.05 0.98 -0.57
C ASN A 108 11.20 2.17 -0.10
N ASP A 109 11.83 3.12 0.59
CA ASP A 109 11.16 4.30 1.13
C ASP A 109 10.77 5.31 0.06
N THR A 110 11.45 5.29 -1.09
CA THR A 110 11.30 6.33 -2.11
C THR A 110 10.70 5.79 -3.39
N VAL A 111 9.52 6.30 -3.73
CA VAL A 111 8.79 6.02 -4.97
C VAL A 111 9.28 6.96 -6.07
N PHE A 112 10.32 6.54 -6.77
CA PHE A 112 10.78 7.20 -8.02
C PHE A 112 10.09 6.66 -9.27
N ASN A 113 9.61 5.41 -9.22
CA ASN A 113 8.90 4.72 -10.29
C ASN A 113 8.14 3.53 -9.73
N GLU A 114 7.24 2.94 -10.52
CA GLU A 114 6.32 1.87 -10.08
C GLU A 114 6.82 0.45 -10.45
N LYS A 115 8.12 0.28 -10.78
CA LYS A 115 8.63 -1.01 -11.29
C LYS A 115 8.79 -2.09 -10.21
N ASN A 116 9.07 -1.69 -8.98
CA ASN A 116 9.30 -2.59 -7.85
C ASN A 116 8.30 -2.28 -6.71
N ALA A 117 8.05 -3.27 -5.86
CA ALA A 117 7.28 -3.07 -4.64
C ALA A 117 8.07 -2.18 -3.66
N HIS A 118 7.36 -1.27 -2.99
CA HIS A 118 7.94 -0.35 -2.02
C HIS A 118 7.61 -0.74 -0.59
N LEU A 119 6.45 -1.35 -0.38
CA LEU A 119 5.96 -1.83 0.90
C LEU A 119 5.57 -3.30 0.77
N GLY A 120 5.86 -4.09 1.82
CA GLY A 120 5.31 -5.42 2.01
C GLY A 120 4.30 -5.39 3.15
N ILE A 121 3.13 -6.01 2.95
CA ILE A 121 2.11 -6.15 3.99
C ILE A 121 2.18 -7.57 4.54
N LEU A 122 2.28 -7.70 5.86
CA LEU A 122 2.31 -8.98 6.57
C LEU A 122 0.90 -9.30 7.08
N TYR A 123 0.48 -10.56 6.97
CA TYR A 123 -0.81 -11.06 7.41
C TYR A 123 -0.72 -12.49 7.92
#